data_AF-A0A936D8B0-F1
#
_entry.id   AF-A0A936D8B0-F1
#
_cell.length_a   1.000
_cell.length_b   1.000
_cell.length_c   1.000
_cell.angle_alpha   90.00
_cell.angle_beta   90.00
_cell.angle_gamma   90.00
#
_symmetry.space_group_name_H-M   'P 1'
#
loop_
_entity.id
_entity.type
_entity.pdbx_description
1 polymer ?
#
loop_
_entity_poly.entity_id
_entity_poly.type
_entity_poly.pdbx_seq_one_letter_code
_entity_poly.pdbx_strand_id
1 'polypeptide(L)'
;MSFDVAKVLGTETFTSSESDAILEIAYLVGVANGSFSRDELKTIRRLAHTLAERTSDEGGFKATFLGTADGKITPLEELIERYEANNEGQESSLRLSTLAKALSPHARRAAYRVAYALSLSDLESNAEEEEVEADLATTLGLRDEIETLRNEVLGALDDEPG
;
A
#
# COMPACT_ATOMS: atom_id res chain seq x y z
N MET A 1 -11.39 1.92 -10.71
CA MET A 1 -11.63 3.30 -10.20
C MET A 1 -10.28 3.89 -9.80
N SER A 2 -10.07 5.21 -9.82
CA SER A 2 -8.85 5.84 -9.27
C SER A 2 -9.25 6.52 -7.96
N PHE A 3 -8.40 6.55 -6.94
CA PHE A 3 -8.72 7.25 -5.69
C PHE A 3 -7.65 8.28 -5.32
N ASP A 4 -8.04 9.23 -4.47
CA ASP A 4 -7.12 10.21 -3.89
C ASP A 4 -6.24 9.52 -2.84
N VAL A 5 -5.04 9.14 -3.27
CA VAL A 5 -4.05 8.46 -2.42
C VAL A 5 -3.65 9.31 -1.21
N ALA A 6 -3.64 10.64 -1.34
CA ALA A 6 -3.29 11.51 -0.23
C ALA A 6 -4.36 11.48 0.86
N LYS A 7 -5.65 11.44 0.49
CA LYS A 7 -6.75 11.27 1.46
C LYS A 7 -6.68 9.92 2.16
N VAL A 8 -6.51 8.83 1.39
CA VAL A 8 -6.45 7.45 1.94
C VAL A 8 -5.26 7.24 2.88
N LEU A 9 -4.10 7.83 2.57
CA LEU A 9 -2.92 7.74 3.43
C LEU A 9 -3.07 8.54 4.74
N GLY A 10 -3.98 9.51 4.82
CA GLY A 10 -4.17 10.39 5.98
C GLY A 10 -3.29 11.64 5.93
N THR A 11 -2.74 12.08 7.06
CA THR A 11 -1.81 13.24 7.13
C THR A 11 -0.47 12.88 7.77
N GLU A 12 -0.24 11.59 8.00
CA GLU A 12 0.93 11.08 8.67
C GLU A 12 2.16 11.08 7.74
N THR A 13 3.33 11.17 8.37
CA THR A 13 4.64 10.97 7.71
C THR A 13 5.24 9.66 8.15
N PHE A 14 6.07 9.07 7.28
CA PHE A 14 6.63 7.74 7.48
C PHE A 14 8.16 7.77 7.36
N THR A 15 8.83 6.77 7.90
CA THR A 15 10.23 6.49 7.56
C THR A 15 10.33 5.80 6.20
N SER A 16 11.51 5.79 5.56
CA SER A 16 11.72 5.08 4.29
C SER A 16 11.32 3.60 4.37
N SER A 17 11.64 2.93 5.48
CA SER A 17 11.29 1.52 5.69
C SER A 17 9.78 1.31 5.83
N GLU A 18 9.08 2.24 6.48
CA GLU A 18 7.62 2.18 6.57
C GLU A 18 6.96 2.48 5.23
N SER A 19 7.44 3.47 4.48
CA SER A 19 6.94 3.77 3.12
C SER A 19 7.12 2.57 2.18
N ASP A 20 8.28 1.92 2.21
CA ASP A 20 8.54 0.71 1.42
C ASP A 20 7.61 -0.45 1.84
N ALA A 21 7.44 -0.66 3.14
CA ALA A 21 6.56 -1.71 3.65
C ALA A 21 5.07 -1.45 3.35
N ILE A 22 4.60 -0.19 3.42
CA ILE A 22 3.22 0.17 3.04
C ILE A 22 3.00 -0.14 1.55
N LEU A 23 3.95 0.23 0.68
CA LEU A 23 3.85 -0.02 -0.75
C LEU A 23 3.92 -1.52 -1.07
N GLU A 24 4.76 -2.28 -0.37
CA GLU A 24 4.84 -3.73 -0.54
C GLU A 24 3.57 -4.45 -0.05
N ILE A 25 2.96 -4.01 1.05
CA ILE A 25 1.67 -4.55 1.50
C ILE A 25 0.58 -4.28 0.46
N ALA A 26 0.51 -3.05 -0.07
CA ALA A 26 -0.41 -2.68 -1.14
C ALA A 26 -0.20 -3.56 -2.39
N TYR A 27 1.06 -3.83 -2.73
CA TYR A 27 1.43 -4.75 -3.80
C TYR A 27 0.90 -6.17 -3.53
N LEU A 28 1.21 -6.75 -2.37
CA LEU A 28 0.83 -8.12 -2.01
C LEU A 28 -0.68 -8.35 -2.04
N VAL A 29 -1.47 -7.36 -1.60
CA VAL A 29 -2.93 -7.43 -1.64
C VAL A 29 -3.43 -7.31 -3.08
N GLY A 30 -2.90 -6.38 -3.87
CA GLY A 30 -3.34 -6.22 -5.25
C GLY A 30 -2.98 -7.38 -6.18
N VAL A 31 -1.84 -8.07 -5.96
CA VAL A 31 -1.50 -9.27 -6.75
C VAL A 31 -2.20 -10.55 -6.29
N ALA A 32 -2.82 -10.55 -5.10
CA ALA A 32 -3.67 -11.67 -4.69
C ALA A 32 -4.80 -11.90 -5.72
N ASN A 33 -5.24 -10.85 -6.42
CA ASN A 33 -6.22 -10.90 -7.50
C ASN A 33 -5.64 -11.33 -8.87
N GLY A 34 -4.41 -11.85 -8.91
CA GLY A 34 -3.80 -12.49 -10.08
C GLY A 34 -2.94 -11.58 -10.95
N SER A 35 -3.28 -10.30 -11.13
CA SER A 35 -2.42 -9.29 -11.77
C SER A 35 -3.00 -7.87 -11.69
N PHE A 36 -2.14 -6.86 -11.68
CA PHE A 36 -2.59 -5.47 -11.82
C PHE A 36 -3.02 -5.12 -13.24
N SER A 37 -4.18 -4.48 -13.36
CA SER A 37 -4.58 -3.69 -14.52
C SER A 37 -3.71 -2.46 -14.71
N ARG A 38 -3.79 -1.84 -15.90
CA ARG A 38 -3.05 -0.60 -16.20
C ARG A 38 -3.43 0.57 -15.29
N ASP A 39 -4.68 0.62 -14.81
CA ASP A 39 -5.13 1.71 -13.96
C ASP A 39 -4.68 1.50 -12.52
N GLU A 40 -4.63 0.26 -12.03
CA GLU A 40 -4.05 -0.04 -10.72
C GLU A 40 -2.54 0.23 -10.70
N LEU A 41 -1.80 -0.08 -11.77
CA LEU A 41 -0.39 0.29 -11.88
C LEU A 41 -0.18 1.82 -11.82
N LYS A 42 -1.11 2.61 -12.37
CA LYS A 42 -1.07 4.08 -12.21
C LYS A 42 -1.34 4.48 -10.76
N THR A 43 -2.28 3.83 -10.09
CA THR A 43 -2.60 4.08 -8.67
C THR A 43 -1.41 3.72 -7.78
N ILE A 44 -0.79 2.56 -7.98
CA ILE A 44 0.44 2.14 -7.29
C ILE A 44 1.57 3.15 -7.53
N ARG A 45 1.72 3.67 -8.75
CA ARG A 45 2.72 4.72 -9.04
C ARG A 45 2.44 6.01 -8.29
N ARG A 46 1.19 6.47 -8.24
CA ARG A 46 0.78 7.66 -7.47
C ARG A 46 0.98 7.46 -5.98
N LEU A 47 0.67 6.26 -5.48
CA LEU A 47 0.92 5.86 -4.10
C LEU A 47 2.40 5.94 -3.75
N ALA A 48 3.26 5.37 -4.59
CA ALA A 48 4.71 5.42 -4.37
C ALA A 48 5.23 6.86 -4.32
N HIS A 49 4.79 7.72 -5.23
CA HIS A 49 5.16 9.13 -5.24
C HIS A 49 4.67 9.87 -3.97
N THR A 50 3.40 9.67 -3.60
CA THR A 50 2.80 10.32 -2.42
C THR A 50 3.47 9.84 -1.13
N LEU A 51 3.79 8.55 -1.04
CA LEU A 51 4.55 7.98 0.07
C LEU A 51 5.93 8.62 0.17
N ALA A 52 6.62 8.83 -0.96
CA ALA A 52 7.94 9.44 -0.99
C ALA A 52 7.92 10.90 -0.56
N GLU A 53 6.89 11.67 -0.93
CA GLU A 53 6.68 13.04 -0.42
C GLU A 53 6.43 13.06 1.09
N ARG A 54 5.81 12.00 1.62
CA ARG A 54 5.52 11.82 3.05
C ARG A 54 6.61 11.07 3.80
N THR A 55 7.67 10.65 3.12
CA THR A 55 8.84 10.07 3.75
C THR A 55 9.64 11.20 4.41
N SER A 56 9.83 11.07 5.71
CA SER A 56 10.47 12.07 6.56
C SER A 56 11.99 12.13 6.36
N ASP A 57 12.63 11.02 6.02
CA ASP A 57 14.05 10.95 5.72
C ASP A 57 14.37 11.10 4.22
N GLU A 58 15.46 11.81 3.91
CA GLU A 58 15.88 12.15 2.54
C GLU A 58 16.51 10.98 1.74
N GLY A 59 16.64 9.81 2.37
CA GLY A 59 17.32 8.63 1.81
C GLY A 59 16.37 7.57 1.25
N GLY A 60 16.93 6.39 0.97
CA GLY A 60 16.20 5.14 0.73
C GLY A 60 15.03 5.27 -0.24
N PHE A 61 13.81 5.15 0.29
CA PHE A 61 12.56 5.17 -0.48
C PHE A 61 12.33 6.52 -1.15
N LYS A 62 12.53 7.62 -0.41
CA LYS A 62 12.34 8.97 -0.95
C LYS A 62 13.26 9.27 -2.13
N ALA A 63 14.54 8.91 -1.98
CA ALA A 63 15.53 9.07 -3.03
C ALA A 63 15.20 8.25 -4.29
N THR A 64 14.62 7.06 -4.10
CA THR A 64 14.22 6.14 -5.17
C THR A 64 13.12 6.74 -6.07
N PHE A 65 12.15 7.44 -5.49
CA PHE A 65 10.96 7.92 -6.21
C PHE A 65 10.97 9.41 -6.56
N LEU A 66 11.63 10.25 -5.76
CA LEU A 66 11.72 11.70 -6.02
C LEU A 66 13.07 12.10 -6.62
N GLY A 67 14.03 11.18 -6.71
CA GLY A 67 15.33 11.38 -7.37
C GLY A 67 16.19 12.44 -6.68
N THR A 68 16.82 12.11 -5.55
CA THR A 68 17.53 13.11 -4.72
C THR A 68 19.06 13.03 -4.72
N ALA A 69 19.71 12.25 -5.59
CA ALA A 69 21.19 12.30 -5.70
C ALA A 69 21.77 12.13 -7.11
N ASP A 70 21.27 11.17 -7.90
CA ASP A 70 21.85 10.84 -9.23
C ASP A 70 20.87 11.04 -10.41
N GLY A 71 19.71 11.67 -10.16
CA GLY A 71 18.71 11.98 -11.19
C GLY A 71 18.01 10.78 -11.83
N LYS A 72 18.24 9.55 -11.34
CA LYS A 72 17.55 8.34 -11.81
C LYS A 72 16.39 8.03 -10.89
N ILE A 73 15.18 8.10 -11.44
CA ILE A 73 13.97 7.56 -10.82
C ILE A 73 13.99 6.04 -11.08
N THR A 74 13.93 5.22 -10.04
CA THR A 74 13.78 3.78 -10.22
C THR A 74 12.40 3.52 -10.83
N PRO A 75 12.31 2.81 -11.97
CA PRO A 75 11.04 2.39 -12.53
C PRO A 75 10.21 1.62 -11.50
N LEU A 76 8.90 1.84 -11.49
CA LEU A 76 7.99 1.09 -10.61
C LEU A 76 8.10 -0.43 -10.86
N GLU A 77 8.40 -0.80 -12.09
CA GLU A 77 8.59 -2.16 -12.56
C GLU A 77 9.77 -2.86 -11.84
N GLU A 78 10.91 -2.19 -11.66
CA GLU A 78 12.07 -2.76 -10.92
C GLU A 78 11.74 -2.98 -9.43
N LEU A 79 10.87 -2.14 -8.87
CA LEU A 79 10.41 -2.27 -7.51
C LEU A 79 9.43 -3.45 -7.34
N ILE A 80 8.52 -3.61 -8.30
CA ILE A 80 7.60 -4.73 -8.36
C ILE A 80 8.37 -6.04 -8.48
N GLU A 81 9.38 -6.11 -9.37
CA GLU A 81 10.27 -7.27 -9.50
C GLU A 81 10.96 -7.62 -8.17
N ARG A 82 11.36 -6.60 -7.39
CA ARG A 82 11.92 -6.82 -6.04
C ARG A 82 10.88 -7.41 -5.09
N TYR A 83 9.64 -6.94 -5.12
CA TYR A 83 8.58 -7.48 -4.25
C TYR A 83 8.17 -8.90 -4.66
N GLU A 84 8.14 -9.20 -5.96
CA GLU A 84 7.98 -10.55 -6.49
C GLU A 84 9.08 -11.48 -5.97
N ALA A 85 10.34 -11.09 -6.14
CA ALA A 85 11.49 -11.85 -5.67
C ALA A 85 11.51 -12.01 -4.14
N ASN A 86 11.09 -10.97 -3.40
CA ASN A 86 10.93 -11.04 -1.95
C ASN A 86 9.87 -12.07 -1.57
N ASN A 87 8.76 -12.18 -2.31
CA ASN A 87 7.68 -13.10 -2.02
C ASN A 87 7.91 -14.52 -2.59
N GLU A 88 8.85 -14.67 -3.52
CA GLU A 88 9.16 -15.95 -4.17
C GLU A 88 9.58 -17.02 -3.14
N GLY A 89 8.92 -18.18 -3.19
CA GLY A 89 9.26 -19.32 -2.33
C GLY A 89 8.79 -19.20 -0.87
N GLN A 90 7.96 -18.21 -0.52
CA GLN A 90 7.29 -18.11 0.78
C GLN A 90 5.79 -17.87 0.65
N GLU A 91 5.04 -18.18 1.71
CA GLU A 91 3.61 -17.85 1.78
C GLU A 91 3.45 -16.32 1.95
N SER A 92 2.58 -15.69 1.16
CA SER A 92 2.32 -14.25 1.23
C SER A 92 1.94 -13.77 2.64
N SER A 93 1.27 -14.63 3.42
CA SER A 93 0.93 -14.40 4.83
C SER A 93 2.16 -14.21 5.73
N LEU A 94 3.26 -14.95 5.49
CA LEU A 94 4.52 -14.82 6.22
C LEU A 94 5.23 -13.52 5.90
N ARG A 95 5.23 -13.11 4.62
CA ARG A 95 5.78 -11.82 4.21
C ARG A 95 4.99 -10.67 4.82
N LEU A 96 3.65 -10.74 4.74
CA LEU A 96 2.76 -9.76 5.35
C LEU A 96 2.99 -9.61 6.86
N SER A 97 3.12 -10.73 7.58
CA SER A 97 3.43 -10.73 9.02
C SER A 97 4.78 -10.09 9.33
N THR A 98 5.78 -10.28 8.47
CA THR A 98 7.10 -9.67 8.61
C THR A 98 7.04 -8.17 8.43
N LEU A 99 6.35 -7.70 7.39
CA LEU A 99 6.15 -6.27 7.12
C LEU A 99 5.37 -5.60 8.25
N ALA A 100 4.28 -6.21 8.72
CA ALA A 100 3.45 -5.68 9.80
C ALA A 100 4.23 -5.42 11.09
N LYS A 101 5.22 -6.27 11.42
CA LYS A 101 6.09 -6.10 12.59
C LYS A 101 7.02 -4.90 12.49
N ALA A 102 7.40 -4.52 11.27
CA ALA A 102 8.27 -3.36 11.02
C ALA A 102 7.51 -2.02 11.07
N LEU A 103 6.18 -2.05 10.96
CA LEU A 103 5.34 -0.86 10.94
C LEU A 103 5.01 -0.36 12.36
N SER A 104 5.12 0.97 12.55
CA SER A 104 4.53 1.66 13.70
C SER A 104 2.99 1.60 13.68
N PRO A 105 2.29 1.88 14.80
CA PRO A 105 0.83 1.83 14.84
C PRO A 105 0.14 2.70 13.78
N HIS A 106 0.67 3.90 13.50
CA HIS A 106 0.13 4.78 12.46
C HIS A 106 0.42 4.25 11.05
N ALA A 107 1.61 3.71 10.81
CA ALA A 107 1.95 3.11 9.51
C ALA A 107 1.13 1.85 9.22
N ARG A 108 0.73 1.08 10.24
CA ARG A 108 -0.20 -0.06 10.08
C ARG A 108 -1.58 0.40 9.63
N ARG A 109 -2.13 1.45 10.23
CA ARG A 109 -3.42 2.04 9.81
C ARG A 109 -3.35 2.52 8.36
N ALA A 110 -2.27 3.22 7.98
CA ALA A 110 -2.04 3.66 6.61
C ALA A 110 -1.94 2.47 5.63
N ALA A 111 -1.19 1.42 5.98
CA ALA A 111 -1.10 0.21 5.17
C ALA A 111 -2.47 -0.45 4.94
N TYR A 112 -3.29 -0.57 6.00
CA TYR A 112 -4.64 -1.11 5.90
C TYR A 112 -5.52 -0.24 4.98
N ARG A 113 -5.57 1.07 5.20
CA ARG A 113 -6.41 1.98 4.40
C ARG A 113 -6.07 1.91 2.91
N VAL A 114 -4.78 1.88 2.58
CA VAL A 114 -4.32 1.81 1.19
C VAL A 114 -4.68 0.47 0.55
N ALA A 115 -4.40 -0.64 1.24
CA ALA A 115 -4.73 -1.97 0.74
C ALA A 115 -6.24 -2.14 0.52
N TYR A 116 -7.06 -1.65 1.46
CA TYR A 116 -8.51 -1.68 1.34
C TYR A 116 -9.03 -0.76 0.22
N ALA A 117 -8.44 0.42 0.01
CA ALA A 117 -8.82 1.28 -1.11
C ALA A 117 -8.47 0.64 -2.47
N LEU A 118 -7.36 -0.10 -2.54
CA LEU A 118 -6.99 -0.85 -3.74
C LEU A 118 -7.95 -2.00 -4.00
N SER A 119 -8.31 -2.79 -2.98
CA SER A 119 -9.28 -3.88 -3.15
C SER A 119 -10.63 -3.38 -3.65
N LEU A 120 -11.10 -2.23 -3.14
CA LEU A 120 -12.34 -1.61 -3.63
C LEU A 120 -12.23 -1.01 -5.04
N SER A 121 -11.03 -0.77 -5.55
CA SER A 121 -10.81 -0.16 -6.86
C SER A 121 -11.00 -1.13 -8.01
N ASP A 122 -10.85 -2.43 -7.72
CA ASP A 122 -11.22 -3.53 -8.60
C ASP A 122 -12.70 -3.86 -8.35
N LEU A 123 -13.53 -3.78 -9.39
CA LEU A 123 -14.99 -3.95 -9.25
C LEU A 123 -15.38 -5.43 -9.15
N GLU A 124 -14.41 -6.33 -9.02
CA GLU A 124 -14.59 -7.77 -8.89
C GLU A 124 -14.05 -8.26 -7.54
N SER A 125 -14.75 -7.92 -6.46
CA SER A 125 -14.47 -8.55 -5.17
C SER A 125 -14.78 -10.04 -5.24
N ASN A 126 -13.77 -10.89 -5.03
CA ASN A 126 -13.94 -12.33 -4.93
C ASN A 126 -13.69 -12.81 -3.49
N ALA A 127 -14.04 -14.07 -3.19
CA ALA A 127 -13.94 -14.61 -1.84
C ALA A 127 -12.50 -14.65 -1.29
N GLU A 128 -11.49 -14.71 -2.15
CA GLU A 128 -10.07 -14.70 -1.76
C GLU A 128 -9.66 -13.30 -1.29
N GLU A 129 -10.21 -12.24 -1.89
CA GLU A 129 -9.99 -10.86 -1.46
C GLU A 129 -10.60 -10.57 -0.09
N GLU A 130 -11.82 -11.06 0.18
CA GLU A 130 -12.45 -10.94 1.50
C GLU A 130 -11.63 -11.67 2.59
N GLU A 131 -11.04 -12.82 2.26
CA GLU A 131 -10.17 -13.58 3.16
C GLU A 131 -8.85 -12.84 3.43
N VAL A 132 -8.20 -12.32 2.37
CA VAL A 132 -6.98 -11.52 2.50
C VAL A 132 -7.23 -10.24 3.29
N GLU A 133 -8.38 -9.57 3.12
CA GLU A 133 -8.72 -8.38 3.89
C GLU A 133 -8.97 -8.69 5.38
N ALA A 134 -9.69 -9.79 5.66
CA ALA A 134 -9.94 -10.26 7.02
C ALA A 134 -8.63 -10.64 7.75
N ASP A 135 -7.71 -11.26 7.02
CA ASP A 135 -6.38 -11.61 7.52
C ASP A 135 -5.45 -10.41 7.61
N LEU A 136 -5.61 -9.41 6.76
CA LEU A 136 -4.82 -8.18 6.79
C LEU A 136 -5.04 -7.39 8.09
N ALA A 137 -6.30 -7.15 8.46
CA ALA A 137 -6.63 -6.45 9.70
C ALA A 137 -6.11 -7.20 10.93
N THR A 138 -6.19 -8.54 10.91
CA THR A 138 -5.62 -9.40 11.94
C THR A 138 -4.09 -9.25 12.01
N THR A 139 -3.42 -9.33 10.87
CA THR A 139 -1.96 -9.30 10.75
C THR A 139 -1.38 -7.96 11.17
N LEU A 140 -2.09 -6.87 10.87
CA LEU A 140 -1.73 -5.52 11.31
C LEU A 140 -2.14 -5.22 12.77
N GLY A 141 -2.91 -6.10 13.41
CA GLY A 141 -3.39 -5.91 14.78
C GLY A 141 -4.40 -4.78 14.92
N LEU A 142 -5.29 -4.61 13.93
CA LEU A 142 -6.25 -3.51 13.81
C LEU A 142 -7.71 -3.95 13.96
N ARG A 143 -7.97 -5.17 14.45
CA ARG A 143 -9.32 -5.75 14.53
C ARG A 143 -10.35 -4.83 15.21
N ASP A 144 -9.93 -4.13 16.26
CA ASP A 144 -10.83 -3.26 17.04
C ASP A 144 -11.12 -1.92 16.35
N GLU A 145 -10.36 -1.55 15.32
CA GLU A 145 -10.45 -0.26 14.61
C GLU A 145 -10.92 -0.42 13.16
N ILE A 146 -11.15 -1.65 12.68
CA ILE A 146 -11.37 -1.96 11.27
C ILE A 146 -12.56 -1.20 10.66
N GLU A 147 -13.70 -1.17 11.35
CA GLU A 147 -14.90 -0.48 10.85
C GLU A 147 -14.69 1.03 10.75
N THR A 148 -13.95 1.63 11.68
CA THR A 148 -13.58 3.05 11.59
C THR A 148 -12.71 3.30 10.37
N LEU A 149 -11.68 2.48 10.16
CA LEU A 149 -10.76 2.63 9.03
C LEU A 149 -11.45 2.41 7.68
N ARG A 150 -12.36 1.44 7.59
CA ARG A 150 -13.18 1.22 6.39
C ARG A 150 -14.04 2.44 6.06
N ASN A 151 -14.69 3.01 7.07
CA ASN A 151 -15.50 4.23 6.90
C ASN A 151 -14.65 5.44 6.48
N GLU A 152 -13.42 5.58 6.99
CA GLU A 152 -12.48 6.61 6.54
C GLU A 152 -12.13 6.45 5.06
N VAL A 153 -11.88 5.22 4.61
CA VAL A 153 -11.59 4.93 3.19
C VAL A 153 -12.81 5.23 2.33
N LEU A 154 -13.98 4.72 2.67
CA LEU A 154 -15.22 4.98 1.92
C LEU A 154 -15.51 6.48 1.82
N GLY A 155 -15.36 7.22 2.93
CA GLY A 155 -15.49 8.67 2.91
C GLY A 155 -14.46 9.37 2.03
N ALA A 156 -13.23 8.84 1.93
CA ALA A 156 -12.21 9.38 1.03
C ALA A 156 -12.50 9.08 -0.45
N LEU A 157 -13.19 7.97 -0.76
CA LEU A 157 -13.60 7.57 -2.11
C LEU A 157 -14.84 8.34 -2.60
N ASP A 158 -15.84 8.55 -1.74
CA ASP A 158 -17.07 9.29 -2.09
C ASP A 158 -16.82 10.78 -2.36
N ASP A 159 -15.71 11.31 -1.85
CA ASP A 159 -15.33 12.71 -1.92
C ASP A 159 -14.41 13.00 -3.12
N GLU A 160 -14.49 12.17 -4.18
CA GLU A 160 -13.87 12.43 -5.48
C GLU A 160 -14.51 13.68 -6.14
N PRO A 161 -13.74 14.72 -6.49
CA PRO A 161 -14.26 15.80 -7.32
C PRO A 161 -14.51 15.26 -8.74
N GLY A 162 -15.78 15.20 -9.13
CA GLY A 162 -16.21 14.86 -10.50
C GLY A 162 -15.70 15.82 -11.57
#